data_AF-A0A954HZP1-F1
#
_entry.id   AF-A0A954HZP1-F1
#
_cell.length_a   1.000
_cell.length_b   1.000
_cell.length_c   1.000
_cell.angle_alpha   90.00
_cell.angle_beta   90.00
_cell.angle_gamma   90.00
#
_symmetry.space_group_name_H-M   'P 1'
#
loop_
_entity.id
_entity.type
_entity.pdbx_description
1 polymer ?
#
loop_
_entity_poly.entity_id
_entity_poly.type
_entity_poly.pdbx_seq_one_letter_code
_entity_poly.pdbx_strand_id
1 'polypeptide(L)' 'MTPLHWIGQFIRDGLQAIPLGAVRAAILLGLALLFLWVLKLPSSETTQVSERGRSADLRWGAALAILLQLVIYALL' A
#
# COMPACT_ATOMS: atom_id res chain seq x y z
N MET A 1 30.67 26.03 4.25
CA MET A 1 30.22 24.64 4.05
C MET A 1 30.22 23.94 5.40
N THR A 2 29.09 23.90 6.12
CA THR A 2 29.03 23.20 7.41
C THR A 2 28.78 21.69 7.17
N PRO A 3 29.21 20.79 8.06
CA PRO A 3 28.97 19.35 7.91
C PRO A 3 27.49 19.01 7.73
N LEU A 4 26.61 19.77 8.40
CA LEU A 4 25.16 19.64 8.29
C LEU A 4 24.64 19.95 6.87
N HIS A 5 25.22 20.95 6.19
CA HIS A 5 24.86 21.27 4.81
C HIS A 5 25.25 20.14 3.85
N TRP A 6 26.39 19.48 4.07
CA TRP A 6 26.81 18.36 3.23
C TRP A 6 25.86 17.17 3.35
N ILE A 7 25.43 16.83 4.57
CA ILE A 7 24.45 15.75 4.80
C ILE A 7 23.11 16.08 4.13
N GLY A 8 22.62 17.31 4.32
CA GLY A 8 21.35 17.74 3.71
C GLY A 8 21.40 17.69 2.17
N GLN A 9 22.52 18.12 1.58
CA GLN A 9 22.71 18.10 0.14
C GLN A 9 22.84 16.67 -0.40
N PHE A 10 23.59 15.80 0.29
CA PHE A 10 23.70 14.38 -0.05
C PHE A 10 22.33 13.67 -0.08
N ILE A 11 21.50 13.90 0.95
CA ILE A 11 20.15 13.32 1.01
C ILE A 11 19.27 13.87 -0.12
N ARG A 12 19.33 15.19 -0.35
CA ARG A 12 18.54 15.85 -1.41
C ARG A 12 18.88 15.30 -2.79
N ASP A 13 20.17 15.24 -3.11
CA ASP A 13 20.64 14.77 -4.42
C ASP A 13 20.30 13.29 -4.61
N GLY A 14 20.42 12.48 -3.54
CA GLY A 14 20.00 11.08 -3.54
C GLY A 14 18.51 10.91 -3.81
N LEU A 15 17.64 11.70 -3.16
CA LEU A 15 16.19 11.65 -3.39
C LEU A 15 15.79 12.18 -4.77
N GLN A 16 16.48 13.20 -5.28
CA GLN A 16 16.25 13.73 -6.63
C GLN A 16 16.63 12.75 -7.73
N ALA A 17 17.57 11.84 -7.47
CA ALA A 17 17.95 10.79 -8.41
C ALA A 17 16.87 9.69 -8.55
N ILE A 18 15.89 9.62 -7.64
CA ILE A 18 14.84 8.60 -7.70
C ILE A 18 13.79 9.03 -8.74
N PRO A 19 13.61 8.27 -9.84
CA PRO A 19 12.60 8.62 -10.83
C PRO A 19 11.20 8.41 -10.25
N LEU A 20 10.34 9.42 -10.36
CA LEU A 20 8.96 9.39 -9.85
C LEU A 20 8.16 8.19 -10.38
N GLY A 21 8.44 7.77 -11.62
CA GLY A 21 7.84 6.56 -12.21
C GLY A 21 8.18 5.28 -11.46
N ALA A 22 9.41 5.13 -10.95
CA ALA A 22 9.79 3.96 -10.16
C ALA A 22 9.10 3.96 -8.79
N VAL A 23 8.94 5.13 -8.15
CA VAL A 23 8.19 5.26 -6.90
C VAL A 23 6.73 4.86 -7.11
N ARG A 24 6.10 5.38 -8.18
CA ARG A 24 4.73 5.03 -8.54
C ARG A 24 4.57 3.54 -8.81
N ALA A 25 5.49 2.94 -9.57
CA ALA A 25 5.49 1.51 -9.82
C ALA A 25 5.64 0.69 -8.53
N ALA A 26 6.52 1.11 -7.62
CA ALA A 26 6.72 0.44 -6.33
C ALA A 26 5.45 0.51 -5.45
N ILE A 27 4.77 1.66 -5.41
CA ILE A 27 3.50 1.83 -4.68
C ILE A 27 2.42 0.91 -5.27
N LEU A 28 2.25 0.93 -6.60
CA LEU A 28 1.26 0.10 -7.29
C LEU A 28 1.53 -1.40 -7.10
N LEU A 29 2.79 -1.82 -7.21
CA LEU A 29 3.20 -3.20 -6.97
C LEU A 29 2.95 -3.62 -5.51
N GLY A 30 3.27 -2.76 -4.55
CA GLY A 30 3.01 -3.00 -3.14
C GLY A 30 1.51 -3.19 -2.85
N LEU A 31 0.67 -2.30 -3.39
CA LEU A 31 -0.78 -2.42 -3.27
C LEU A 31 -1.34 -3.67 -3.96
N ALA A 32 -0.82 -4.02 -5.14
CA ALA A 32 -1.23 -5.22 -5.86
C ALA A 32 -0.84 -6.50 -5.10
N LEU A 33 0.37 -6.55 -4.55
CA LEU A 33 0.83 -7.66 -3.70
C LEU A 33 -0.05 -7.79 -2.45
N LEU A 34 -0.36 -6.67 -1.78
CA LEU A 34 -1.23 -6.66 -0.61
C LEU A 34 -2.65 -7.12 -0.97
N PHE A 35 -3.19 -6.69 -2.11
CA PHE A 35 -4.48 -7.13 -2.62
C PHE A 35 -4.52 -8.64 -2.82
N LEU A 36 -3.52 -9.19 -3.53
CA LEU A 36 -3.39 -10.63 -3.75
C LEU A 36 -3.23 -11.39 -2.43
N TRP A 37 -2.49 -10.83 -1.48
CA TRP A 37 -2.34 -11.42 -0.16
C TRP A 37 -3.66 -11.47 0.61
N VAL A 38 -4.41 -10.36 0.61
CA VAL A 38 -5.73 -10.28 1.24
C VAL A 38 -6.69 -11.32 0.64
N LEU A 39 -6.71 -11.47 -0.68
CA LEU A 39 -7.55 -12.48 -1.34
C LEU A 39 -7.18 -13.93 -0.94
N LYS A 40 -5.90 -14.17 -0.62
CA LYS A 40 -5.40 -15.48 -0.19
C LYS A 40 -5.62 -15.78 1.30
N LEU A 41 -6.05 -14.82 2.11
CA LEU A 41 -6.33 -15.06 3.52
C LEU A 41 -7.47 -16.09 3.68
N PRO A 42 -7.33 -17.05 4.60
CA PRO A 42 -8.37 -18.04 4.87
C PRO A 42 -9.60 -17.38 5.50
N SER A 43 -10.78 -17.87 5.11
CA SER A 43 -12.07 -17.38 5.63
C SER A 43 -12.22 -17.53 7.15
N SER A 44 -11.51 -18.49 7.76
CA SER A 44 -11.51 -18.73 9.21
C SER A 44 -10.90 -17.59 10.02
N GLU A 45 -9.97 -16.83 9.44
CA GLU A 45 -9.30 -15.70 10.13
C GLU A 45 -9.95 -14.34 9.78
N THR A 46 -10.73 -14.31 8.71
CA THR A 46 -11.31 -13.08 8.15
C THR A 46 -12.80 -12.93 8.43
N THR A 47 -13.46 -14.00 8.87
CA THR A 47 -14.86 -13.99 9.30
C THR A 47 -14.93 -13.83 10.81
N GLN A 48 -15.38 -12.68 11.30
CA GLN A 48 -15.71 -12.54 12.72
C GLN A 48 -17.02 -13.29 13.02
N VAL A 49 -17.01 -14.13 14.05
CA VAL A 49 -18.23 -14.72 14.61
C VAL A 49 -18.94 -13.62 15.39
N SER A 50 -20.03 -13.08 14.84
CA SER A 50 -20.82 -12.04 15.51
C SER A 50 -21.91 -12.68 16.36
N GLU A 51 -21.96 -12.37 17.66
CA GLU A 51 -22.98 -12.89 18.59
C GLU A 51 -24.39 -12.28 18.38
N ARG A 52 -24.55 -11.25 17.53
CA ARG A 52 -25.83 -10.53 17.34
C ARG A 52 -26.21 -10.23 15.88
N GLY A 53 -25.50 -10.75 14.89
CA GLY A 53 -25.76 -10.40 13.50
C GLY A 53 -24.92 -11.15 12.46
N ARG A 54 -25.13 -10.82 11.19
CA ARG A 54 -24.54 -11.50 10.02
C ARG A 54 -23.01 -11.48 10.10
N SER A 55 -22.38 -12.64 10.26
CA SER A 55 -20.92 -12.78 10.15
C SER A 55 -20.49 -12.32 8.76
N ALA A 56 -19.71 -11.23 8.71
CA ALA A 56 -19.22 -10.66 7.46
C ALA A 56 -17.73 -10.98 7.30
N ASP A 57 -17.38 -11.50 6.12
CA ASP A 57 -15.99 -11.72 5.73
C ASP A 57 -15.35 -10.35 5.44
N LEU A 58 -14.49 -9.89 6.35
CA LEU A 58 -13.81 -8.59 6.31
C LEU A 58 -12.86 -8.47 5.12
N ARG A 59 -12.46 -9.60 4.51
CA ARG A 59 -11.62 -9.65 3.32
C ARG A 59 -12.21 -8.86 2.16
N TRP A 60 -13.53 -8.89 1.98
CA TRP A 60 -14.18 -8.18 0.88
C TRP A 60 -14.11 -6.66 1.04
N GLY A 61 -14.30 -6.16 2.27
CA GLY A 61 -14.13 -4.74 2.57
C GLY A 61 -12.70 -4.27 2.35
N ALA A 62 -11.72 -5.04 2.86
CA ALA A 62 -10.30 -4.75 2.67
C ALA A 62 -9.88 -4.81 1.19
N ALA A 63 -10.32 -5.84 0.46
CA ALA A 63 -10.06 -5.99 -0.97
C ALA A 63 -10.63 -4.82 -1.77
N LEU A 64 -11.87 -4.40 -1.48
CA LEU A 64 -12.49 -3.26 -2.14
C LEU A 64 -11.73 -1.94 -1.88
N ALA A 65 -11.30 -1.71 -0.64
CA ALA A 65 -10.51 -0.53 -0.29
C ALA A 65 -9.16 -0.50 -1.04
N ILE A 66 -8.44 -1.62 -1.08
CA ILE A 66 -7.15 -1.71 -1.79
C ILE A 66 -7.36 -1.56 -3.30
N LEU A 67 -8.42 -2.14 -3.86
CA LEU A 67 -8.76 -1.99 -5.28
C LEU A 67 -9.03 -0.52 -5.65
N LEU A 68 -9.81 0.19 -4.82
CA LEU A 68 -10.06 1.61 -5.02
C LEU A 68 -8.75 2.41 -4.97
N GLN A 69 -7.87 2.08 -4.02
CA GLN A 69 -6.58 2.74 -3.90
C GLN A 69 -5.68 2.48 -5.11
N LEU A 70 -5.65 1.25 -5.63
CA LEU A 70 -4.97 0.92 -6.88
C LEU A 70 -5.46 1.79 -8.04
N VAL A 71 -6.77 1.94 -8.19
CA VAL A 71 -7.36 2.77 -9.26
C VAL A 71 -6.95 4.24 -9.10
N ILE A 72 -7.02 4.79 -7.89
CA ILE A 72 -6.63 6.18 -7.60
C ILE A 72 -5.16 6.41 -7.95
N TYR A 73 -4.24 5.58 -7.45
CA TYR A 73 -2.80 5.72 -7.72
C TYR A 73 -2.42 5.37 -9.16
N ALA A 74 -3.24 4.59 -9.87
CA ALA A 74 -3.05 4.32 -11.28
C ALA A 74 -3.46 5.50 -12.16
N LEU A 75 -4.39 6.35 -11.72
CA LEU A 75 -4.86 7.52 -12.45
C LEU A 75 -4.11 8.83 -12.10
N LEU A 76 -3.52 8.91 -10.90
CA LEU A 76 -2.69 10.02 -10.44
C LEU A 76 -1.24 9.86 -10.93
#